data_AF-A0A7X7RRF5-F1
#
_entry.id   AF-A0A7X7RRF5-F1
#
_cell.length_a   1.000
_cell.length_b   1.000
_cell.length_c   1.000
_cell.angle_alpha   90.00
_cell.angle_beta   90.00
_cell.angle_gamma   90.00
#
_symmetry.space_group_name_H-M   'P 1'
#
loop_
_entity.id
_entity.type
_entity.pdbx_description
1 polymer ?
#
loop_
_entity_poly.entity_id
_entity_poly.type
_entity_poly.pdbx_seq_one_letter_code
_entity_poly.pdbx_strand_id
1 'polypeptide(L)'
;NPSSGAVTVSRDLSYPKELTVVASVRSGTAVISQNVLICPATKSIHLVKSQKKIGLYPGTQYTLDPTSNPSRAYSEYEFHSTAPGIVSVSDAGILSAHKKGTARIIIRARDGSGVLTTSLITVY
;
A
#
# COMPACT_ATOMS: atom_id res chain seq x y z
N ASN A 1 -5.19 -31.54 26.82
CA ASN A 1 -5.20 -30.11 27.20
C ASN A 1 -3.90 -29.43 26.78
N PRO A 2 -3.81 -28.78 25.61
CA PRO A 2 -2.79 -27.78 25.43
C PRO A 2 -3.28 -26.49 26.09
N SER A 3 -2.53 -26.06 27.10
CA SER A 3 -2.63 -24.77 27.77
C SER A 3 -2.62 -23.66 26.73
N SER A 4 -3.74 -22.96 26.59
CA SER A 4 -3.89 -21.77 25.77
C SER A 4 -2.86 -20.74 26.23
N GLY A 5 -1.79 -20.58 25.46
CA GLY A 5 -0.90 -19.43 25.60
C GLY A 5 -1.73 -18.19 25.35
N ALA A 6 -1.98 -17.40 26.38
CA ALA A 6 -2.70 -16.14 26.25
C ALA A 6 -1.87 -15.21 25.37
N VAL A 7 -2.33 -14.96 24.15
CA VAL A 7 -1.79 -13.91 23.29
C VAL A 7 -2.32 -12.59 23.85
N THR A 8 -1.56 -11.97 24.75
CA THR A 8 -1.89 -10.65 25.28
C THR A 8 -1.67 -9.62 24.17
N VAL A 9 -2.74 -9.27 23.45
CA VAL A 9 -2.75 -8.16 22.51
C VAL A 9 -2.81 -6.86 23.31
N SER A 10 -1.66 -6.36 23.75
CA SER A 10 -1.57 -4.99 24.26
C SER A 10 -1.85 -4.02 23.10
N ARG A 11 -2.94 -3.25 23.21
CA ARG A 11 -3.26 -2.12 22.33
C ARG A 11 -2.27 -0.97 22.62
N ASP A 12 -1.02 -1.20 22.25
CA ASP A 12 -0.03 -0.15 22.17
C ASP A 12 -0.08 0.40 20.75
N LEU A 13 -0.49 1.66 20.62
CA LEU A 13 -0.66 2.38 19.35
C LEU A 13 0.69 2.94 18.84
N SER A 14 1.81 2.53 19.45
CA SER A 14 3.16 2.92 19.06
C SER A 14 3.69 2.01 17.94
N TYR A 15 3.77 2.57 16.74
CA TYR A 15 4.25 1.87 15.56
C TYR A 15 5.68 2.30 15.18
N PRO A 16 6.51 1.38 14.65
CA PRO A 16 6.20 -0.03 14.42
C PRO A 16 6.37 -0.86 15.69
N LYS A 17 5.56 -1.92 15.82
CA LYS A 17 5.70 -2.89 16.90
C LYS A 17 6.45 -4.10 16.36
N GLU A 18 7.66 -4.32 16.83
CA GLU A 18 8.39 -5.56 16.60
C GLU A 18 7.89 -6.60 17.59
N LEU A 19 7.22 -7.64 17.09
CA LEU A 19 6.83 -8.80 17.88
C LEU A 19 7.85 -9.90 17.63
N THR A 20 8.52 -10.34 18.68
CA THR A 20 9.31 -11.56 18.65
C THR A 20 8.43 -12.72 19.06
N VAL A 21 8.05 -13.57 18.11
CA VAL A 21 7.35 -14.82 18.41
C VAL A 21 8.39 -15.86 18.79
N VAL A 22 8.37 -16.33 20.03
CA VAL A 22 9.27 -17.37 20.54
C VAL A 22 8.51 -18.69 20.65
N ALA A 23 8.90 -19.67 19.86
CA ALA A 23 8.41 -21.03 19.99
C ALA A 23 9.48 -21.89 20.69
N SER A 24 9.07 -22.65 21.71
CA SER A 24 9.93 -23.61 22.41
C SER A 24 9.30 -25.00 22.43
N VAL A 25 10.14 -26.04 22.28
CA VAL A 25 9.71 -27.44 22.30
C VAL A 25 9.86 -28.00 23.71
N ARG A 26 8.85 -28.73 24.20
CA ARG A 26 8.74 -29.23 25.60
C ARG A 26 9.85 -30.19 26.04
N SER A 27 10.67 -30.68 25.12
CA SER A 27 11.69 -31.71 25.37
C SER A 27 12.98 -31.51 24.56
N GLY A 28 13.36 -30.27 24.25
CA GLY A 28 14.63 -29.99 23.58
C GLY A 28 14.97 -28.50 23.50
N THR A 29 16.27 -28.19 23.44
CA THR A 29 16.91 -26.85 23.45
C THR A 29 16.68 -26.01 22.18
N ALA A 30 15.64 -26.31 21.39
CA ALA A 30 15.34 -25.57 20.17
C ALA A 30 14.37 -24.43 20.50
N VAL A 31 14.89 -23.20 20.43
CA VAL A 31 14.12 -21.96 20.51
C VAL A 31 14.16 -21.31 19.13
N ILE A 32 13.00 -21.13 18.51
CA ILE A 32 12.87 -20.37 17.26
C ILE A 32 12.27 -19.01 17.61
N SER A 33 12.93 -17.95 17.17
CA SER A 33 12.47 -16.57 17.28
C SER A 33 12.22 -16.02 15.89
N GLN A 34 11.00 -15.56 15.61
CA GLN A 34 10.68 -14.83 14.38
C GLN A 34 10.31 -13.40 14.73
N ASN A 35 10.97 -12.43 14.09
CA ASN A 35 10.58 -11.04 14.16
C ASN A 35 9.41 -10.81 13.21
N VAL A 36 8.31 -10.30 13.74
CA VAL A 36 7.11 -9.90 13.01
C VAL A 36 6.97 -8.39 13.15
N LEU A 37 7.00 -7.68 12.03
CA LEU A 37 6.80 -6.24 11.98
C LEU A 37 5.32 -5.95 11.81
N ILE A 38 4.72 -5.25 12.78
CA ILE A 38 3.38 -4.67 12.59
C ILE A 38 3.54 -3.22 12.16
N CYS A 39 3.08 -2.93 10.94
CA CYS A 39 3.02 -1.58 10.38
C CYS A 39 1.73 -0.84 10.81
N PRO A 40 1.75 0.48 10.95
CA PRO A 40 0.56 1.30 11.16
C PRO A 40 -0.35 1.26 9.94
N ALA A 41 -1.66 1.38 10.18
CA ALA A 41 -2.60 1.70 9.12
C ALA A 41 -2.28 3.10 8.54
N THR A 42 -2.33 3.21 7.23
CA THR A 42 -2.22 4.45 6.45
C THR A 42 -3.36 5.36 6.84
N LYS A 43 -3.03 6.56 7.28
CA LYS A 43 -4.01 7.61 7.59
C LYS A 43 -4.28 8.50 6.39
N SER A 44 -3.27 8.71 5.56
CA SER A 44 -3.38 9.50 4.34
C SER A 44 -2.41 9.01 3.28
N ILE A 45 -2.85 9.09 2.02
CA ILE A 45 -2.00 8.86 0.86
C ILE A 45 -1.61 10.24 0.32
N HIS A 46 -0.31 10.53 0.33
CA HIS A 46 0.25 11.75 -0.23
C HIS A 46 0.68 11.50 -1.67
N LEU A 47 0.19 12.34 -2.58
CA LEU A 47 0.66 12.44 -3.95
C LEU A 47 1.29 13.81 -4.15
N VAL A 48 2.45 13.83 -4.81
CA VAL A 48 3.07 15.09 -5.22
C VAL A 48 2.07 15.87 -6.07
N LYS A 49 2.06 17.20 -5.95
CA LYS A 49 1.10 18.05 -6.68
C LYS A 49 1.12 17.79 -8.20
N SER A 50 2.29 17.48 -8.76
CA SER A 50 2.48 17.08 -10.16
C SER A 50 1.77 15.77 -10.53
N GLN A 51 1.60 14.85 -9.57
CA GLN A 51 0.94 13.56 -9.79
C GLN A 51 -0.58 13.62 -9.61
N LYS A 52 -1.13 14.71 -9.07
CA LYS A 52 -2.58 14.93 -9.00
C LYS A 52 -3.20 15.28 -10.35
N LYS A 53 -2.42 15.95 -11.22
CA LYS A 53 -2.82 16.29 -12.59
C LYS A 53 -1.64 16.10 -13.53
N ILE A 54 -1.68 15.05 -14.34
CA ILE A 54 -0.59 14.69 -15.24
C ILE A 54 -1.06 14.87 -16.70
N GLY A 55 -0.21 15.48 -17.51
CA GLY A 55 -0.36 15.56 -18.96
C GLY A 55 0.56 14.53 -19.63
N LEU A 56 0.00 13.61 -20.40
CA LEU A 56 0.74 12.58 -21.13
C LEU A 56 0.47 12.66 -22.64
N TYR A 57 1.32 12.00 -23.42
CA TYR A 57 1.10 11.79 -24.84
C TYR A 57 0.83 10.30 -25.10
N PRO A 58 0.06 9.95 -26.15
CA PRO A 58 -0.14 8.55 -26.54
C PRO A 58 1.21 7.81 -26.69
N GLY A 59 1.30 6.60 -26.15
CA GLY A 59 2.50 5.77 -26.14
C GLY A 59 3.48 6.05 -25.00
N THR A 60 3.28 7.12 -24.22
CA THR A 60 4.09 7.40 -23.02
C THR A 60 3.63 6.61 -21.81
N GLN A 61 4.58 6.30 -20.94
CA GLN A 61 4.32 5.69 -19.64
C GLN A 61 4.71 6.65 -18.51
N TYR A 62 4.01 6.55 -17.39
CA TYR A 62 4.28 7.35 -16.19
C TYR A 62 4.06 6.53 -14.93
N THR A 63 5.04 6.49 -14.03
CA THR A 63 4.91 5.76 -12.77
C THR A 63 4.38 6.69 -11.69
N LEU A 64 3.29 6.27 -11.03
CA LEU A 64 2.79 6.95 -9.84
C LEU A 64 3.63 6.54 -8.63
N ASP A 65 3.99 7.51 -7.80
CA ASP A 65 4.72 7.29 -6.55
C ASP A 65 3.93 7.83 -5.35
N PRO A 66 2.80 7.17 -5.00
CA PRO A 66 2.03 7.52 -3.81
C PRO A 66 2.80 7.13 -2.54
N THR A 67 2.79 8.03 -1.55
CA THR A 67 3.44 7.78 -0.25
C THR A 67 2.40 7.70 0.86
N SER A 68 2.46 6.64 1.66
CA SER A 68 1.58 6.41 2.80
C SER A 68 2.11 7.15 4.01
N ASN A 69 1.23 7.86 4.71
CA ASN A 69 1.56 8.53 5.98
C ASN A 69 0.81 7.81 7.12
N PRO A 70 1.50 7.44 8.21
CA PRO A 70 2.92 7.69 8.55
C PRO A 70 3.93 6.91 7.69
N SER A 71 5.20 7.35 7.64
CA SER A 71 6.25 6.85 6.74
C SER A 71 6.57 5.34 6.83
N ARG A 72 6.11 4.66 7.89
CA ARG A 72 6.23 3.21 8.08
C ARG A 72 4.93 2.45 7.82
N ALA A 73 3.88 3.14 7.36
CA ALA A 73 2.62 2.51 6.99
C ALA A 73 2.81 1.56 5.81
N TYR A 74 1.93 0.57 5.71
CA TYR A 74 1.96 -0.41 4.63
C TYR A 74 1.75 0.26 3.27
N SER A 75 2.75 0.15 2.40
CA SER A 75 2.88 0.93 1.16
C SER A 75 2.51 0.12 -0.09
N GLU A 76 1.47 -0.71 0.00
CA GLU A 76 0.87 -1.33 -1.17
C GLU A 76 -0.44 -0.66 -1.53
N TYR A 77 -0.62 -0.44 -2.83
CA TYR A 77 -1.76 0.27 -3.37
C TYR A 77 -2.49 -0.57 -4.41
N GLU A 78 -3.79 -0.36 -4.49
CA GLU A 78 -4.65 -0.83 -5.55
C GLU A 78 -4.93 0.34 -6.48
N PHE A 79 -4.65 0.15 -7.77
CA PHE A 79 -4.84 1.17 -8.79
C PHE A 79 -6.01 0.80 -9.69
N HIS A 80 -6.87 1.77 -9.97
CA HIS A 80 -8.01 1.60 -10.86
C HIS A 80 -8.13 2.78 -11.81
N SER A 81 -8.27 2.51 -13.11
CA SER A 81 -8.55 3.54 -14.12
C SER A 81 -10.02 3.58 -14.46
N THR A 82 -10.63 4.78 -14.42
CA THR A 82 -12.01 4.98 -14.89
C THR A 82 -12.15 4.84 -16.40
N ALA A 83 -11.05 4.90 -17.16
CA ALA A 83 -11.05 4.83 -18.62
C ALA A 83 -9.79 4.11 -19.15
N PRO A 84 -9.69 2.77 -18.98
CA PRO A 84 -8.50 1.98 -19.36
C PRO A 84 -8.16 2.08 -20.86
N GLY A 85 -9.14 2.34 -21.73
CA GLY A 85 -8.91 2.55 -23.16
C GLY A 85 -8.23 3.88 -23.52
N ILE A 86 -8.21 4.85 -22.60
CA ILE A 86 -7.48 6.13 -22.72
C ILE A 86 -6.15 6.02 -21.98
N VAL A 87 -6.21 5.61 -20.71
CA VAL A 87 -5.03 5.39 -19.86
C VAL A 87 -5.27 4.12 -19.03
N SER A 88 -4.41 3.12 -19.20
CA SER A 88 -4.40 1.93 -18.33
C SER A 88 -3.41 2.12 -17.20
N VAL A 89 -3.60 1.41 -16.09
CA VAL A 89 -2.67 1.36 -14.96
C VAL A 89 -2.36 -0.09 -14.64
N SER A 90 -1.10 -0.40 -14.36
CA SER A 90 -0.68 -1.73 -13.88
C SER A 90 -0.76 -1.83 -12.36
N ASP A 91 -0.68 -3.06 -11.83
CA ASP A 91 -0.63 -3.30 -10.38
C ASP A 91 0.58 -2.65 -9.70
N ALA A 92 1.65 -2.40 -10.46
CA ALA A 92 2.84 -1.68 -10.00
C ALA A 92 2.69 -0.14 -10.03
N GLY A 93 1.53 0.38 -10.42
CA GLY A 93 1.29 1.83 -10.50
C GLY A 93 1.85 2.50 -11.75
N ILE A 94 2.14 1.72 -12.80
CA ILE A 94 2.63 2.25 -14.09
C ILE A 94 1.43 2.59 -14.97
N LEU A 95 1.30 3.87 -15.33
CA LEU A 95 0.29 4.37 -16.25
C LEU A 95 0.79 4.24 -17.68
N SER A 96 -0.07 3.78 -18.58
CA SER A 96 0.20 3.73 -20.03
C SER A 96 -0.88 4.53 -20.76
N ALA A 97 -0.47 5.60 -21.44
CA ALA A 97 -1.37 6.42 -22.24
C ALA A 97 -1.56 5.81 -23.64
N HIS A 98 -2.81 5.60 -24.05
CA HIS A 98 -3.14 4.95 -25.32
C HIS A 98 -3.71 5.93 -26.34
N LYS A 99 -4.69 6.74 -25.92
CA LYS A 99 -5.45 7.63 -26.81
C LYS A 99 -5.69 8.96 -26.13
N LYS A 100 -5.87 10.00 -26.94
CA LYS A 100 -6.25 11.35 -26.49
C LYS A 100 -7.54 11.28 -25.67
N GLY A 101 -7.58 11.99 -24.55
CA GLY A 101 -8.74 12.05 -23.68
C GLY A 101 -8.37 12.32 -22.23
N THR A 102 -9.31 12.11 -21.32
CA THR A 102 -9.09 12.33 -19.88
C THR A 102 -9.51 11.09 -19.11
N ALA A 103 -8.65 10.62 -18.22
CA ALA A 103 -8.90 9.47 -17.35
C ALA A 103 -8.63 9.85 -15.90
N ARG A 104 -9.33 9.21 -14.97
CA ARG A 104 -9.06 9.34 -13.54
C ARG A 104 -8.51 8.03 -13.03
N ILE A 105 -7.39 8.10 -12.32
CA ILE A 105 -6.79 6.96 -11.63
C ILE A 105 -7.15 7.08 -10.17
N ILE A 106 -7.75 6.03 -9.63
CA ILE A 106 -8.09 5.88 -8.22
C ILE A 106 -6.99 5.02 -7.61
N ILE A 107 -6.43 5.49 -6.50
CA ILE A 107 -5.34 4.84 -5.77
C ILE A 107 -5.88 4.58 -4.37
N ARG A 108 -5.97 3.32 -3.99
CA ARG A 108 -6.50 2.88 -2.69
C ARG A 108 -5.42 2.15 -1.90
N ALA A 109 -5.31 2.41 -0.60
CA ALA A 109 -4.41 1.65 0.25
C ALA A 109 -4.94 0.22 0.48
N ARG A 110 -4.07 -0.79 0.29
CA ARG A 110 -4.41 -2.22 0.50
C ARG A 110 -4.40 -2.63 1.97
N ASP A 111 -3.94 -1.75 2.86
CA ASP A 111 -3.83 -1.98 4.31
C ASP A 111 -5.16 -2.06 5.08
N GLY A 112 -6.30 -1.99 4.39
CA GLY A 112 -7.63 -2.01 5.00
C GLY A 112 -8.04 -0.70 5.67
N SER A 113 -7.22 0.36 5.61
CA SER A 113 -7.55 1.68 6.19
C SER A 113 -8.74 2.37 5.51
N GLY A 114 -9.08 1.96 4.28
CA GLY A 114 -10.12 2.59 3.47
C GLY A 114 -9.72 3.94 2.87
N VAL A 115 -8.46 4.34 3.01
CA VAL A 115 -7.94 5.58 2.43
C VAL A 115 -7.80 5.43 0.92
N LEU A 116 -8.34 6.41 0.18
CA LEU A 116 -8.22 6.50 -1.26
C LEU A 116 -7.88 7.92 -1.69
N THR A 117 -7.25 8.04 -2.85
CA THR A 117 -6.93 9.30 -3.50
C THR A 117 -7.10 9.15 -5.01
N THR A 118 -7.15 10.27 -5.73
CA THR A 118 -7.36 10.24 -7.18
C THR A 118 -6.41 11.16 -7.91
N SER A 119 -5.91 10.69 -9.05
CA SER A 119 -5.08 11.44 -9.98
C SER A 119 -5.82 11.63 -11.31
N LEU A 120 -5.84 12.86 -11.81
CA LEU A 120 -6.42 13.21 -13.10
C LEU A 120 -5.35 13.15 -14.19
N ILE A 121 -5.55 12.34 -15.22
CA ILE A 121 -4.61 12.18 -16.33
C ILE A 121 -5.28 12.72 -17.59
N THR A 122 -4.60 13.64 -18.26
CA THR A 122 -5.02 14.17 -19.57
C THR A 122 -4.02 13.73 -20.61
N VAL A 123 -4.50 13.03 -21.63
CA VAL A 123 -3.70 12.64 -22.79
C VAL A 123 -4.00 13.61 -23.93
N TYR A 124 -2.98 14.30 -24.42
CA TYR A 124 -3.10 15.35 -25.44
C TYR A 124 -3.02 14.81 -26.87
#